data_AF-A0A254PZK5-F1
#
_entry.id   AF-A0A254PZK5-F1
#
_cell.length_a   1.000
_cell.length_b   1.000
_cell.length_c   1.000
_cell.angle_alpha   90.00
_cell.angle_beta   90.00
_cell.angle_gamma   90.00
#
_symmetry.space_group_name_H-M   'P 1'
#
loop_
_entity.id
_entity.type
_entity.pdbx_description
1 polymer ?
#
loop_
_entity_poly.entity_id
_entity_poly.type
_entity_poly.pdbx_seq_one_letter_code
_entity_poly.pdbx_strand_id
1 'polypeptide(L)'
;MHAREWRAQIAGINLNEIKQGLFGSLKNTDTRSLEKVDNLSNKLILEFTKTSARFDSALEILGVPDGLKLQIKSRWKKSKKPNLCQFSPYAAHILKVVIFFSLAVSAGHISADRATNQVDIAYFFYAPFCHIFVSSDKLHQRCAPFLLRKDQTFIWGQTLKSDLNTLDSYYKSLSDEIKNTGIYSFARSLPKSSNGIIREIFSTHSPNLLIESPPIPTDPSKHKALVNTVNEWVTAPTVNKLAINPINESKAFVIERHVSPKRGSWIQIQTKNNDDSVT
;
A
#
# COMPACT_ATOMS: atom_id res chain seq x y z
N MET A 1 20.54 4.80 -0.67
CA MET A 1 21.41 3.92 0.14
C MET A 1 20.61 2.82 0.83
N HIS A 2 19.48 3.13 1.49
CA HIS A 2 18.68 2.18 2.28
C HIS A 2 18.09 0.95 1.54
N ALA A 3 17.70 1.05 0.26
CA ALA A 3 17.08 -0.08 -0.46
C ALA A 3 18.03 -1.24 -0.76
N ARG A 4 19.36 -0.99 -0.82
CA ARG A 4 20.36 -2.05 -1.05
C ARG A 4 20.65 -2.83 0.23
N GLU A 5 20.80 -2.12 1.33
CA GLU A 5 21.00 -2.70 2.67
C GLU A 5 19.79 -3.53 3.11
N TRP A 6 18.58 -3.02 2.87
CA TRP A 6 17.35 -3.76 3.16
C TRP A 6 17.24 -5.08 2.38
N ARG A 7 17.57 -5.07 1.08
CA ARG A 7 17.60 -6.31 0.27
C ARG A 7 18.64 -7.30 0.76
N ALA A 8 19.82 -6.82 1.17
CA ALA A 8 20.87 -7.67 1.73
C ALA A 8 20.45 -8.30 3.07
N GLN A 9 19.74 -7.55 3.92
CA GLN A 9 19.19 -8.06 5.19
C GLN A 9 18.13 -9.15 4.97
N ILE A 10 17.23 -8.97 4.00
CA ILE A 10 16.21 -9.97 3.66
C ILE A 10 16.84 -11.23 3.08
N ALA A 11 17.83 -11.08 2.19
CA ALA A 11 18.57 -12.20 1.62
C ALA A 11 19.34 -13.01 2.68
N GLY A 12 19.69 -12.37 3.81
CA GLY A 12 20.36 -12.98 4.95
C GLY A 12 19.45 -13.76 5.90
N ILE A 13 18.12 -13.75 5.71
CA ILE A 13 17.21 -14.59 6.52
C ILE A 13 17.46 -16.05 6.12
N ASN A 14 18.20 -16.78 6.95
CA ASN A 14 18.58 -18.16 6.69
C ASN A 14 17.40 -19.12 6.91
N LEU A 15 16.57 -19.28 5.88
CA LEU A 15 15.40 -20.19 5.90
C LEU A 15 15.80 -21.65 6.19
N ASN A 16 17.05 -22.04 5.91
CA ASN A 16 17.55 -23.40 6.17
C ASN A 16 17.82 -23.67 7.67
N GLU A 17 18.19 -22.65 8.45
CA GLU A 17 18.29 -22.79 9.91
C GLU A 17 16.90 -22.91 10.55
N ILE A 18 15.93 -22.15 10.04
CA ILE A 18 14.53 -22.31 10.43
C ILE A 18 14.07 -23.75 10.12
N LYS A 19 14.44 -24.30 8.94
CA LYS A 19 14.21 -25.68 8.48
C LYS A 19 14.70 -26.75 9.45
N GLN A 20 15.87 -26.57 10.08
CA GLN A 20 16.44 -27.58 10.96
C GLN A 20 15.95 -27.46 12.41
N GLY A 21 15.80 -26.24 12.94
CA GLY A 21 15.47 -26.03 14.36
C GLY A 21 13.97 -26.10 14.69
N LEU A 22 13.13 -25.47 13.86
CA LEU A 22 11.68 -25.38 14.10
C LEU A 22 10.89 -26.48 13.37
N PHE A 23 11.40 -26.91 12.22
CA PHE A 23 10.69 -27.82 11.32
C PHE A 23 11.26 -29.25 11.31
N GLY A 24 12.24 -29.58 12.15
CA GLY A 24 12.73 -30.96 12.32
C GLY A 24 11.63 -31.97 12.69
N SER A 25 10.56 -31.49 13.34
CA SER A 25 9.36 -32.28 13.68
C SER A 25 8.34 -32.41 12.54
N LEU A 26 8.52 -31.72 11.41
CA LEU A 26 7.60 -31.72 10.26
C LEU A 26 7.85 -32.85 9.25
N LYS A 27 8.74 -33.81 9.54
CA LYS A 27 9.07 -34.91 8.60
C LYS A 27 7.85 -35.67 8.05
N ASN A 28 6.69 -35.58 8.71
CA ASN A 28 5.43 -36.23 8.30
C ASN A 28 4.25 -35.28 7.99
N THR A 29 4.45 -33.97 7.89
CA THR A 29 3.34 -33.06 7.53
C THR A 29 3.12 -32.97 6.04
N ASP A 30 1.88 -33.19 5.62
CA ASP A 30 1.46 -33.07 4.23
C ASP A 30 1.56 -31.63 3.73
N THR A 31 2.50 -31.39 2.81
CA THR A 31 2.76 -30.10 2.17
C THR A 31 2.57 -30.17 0.65
N ARG A 32 1.77 -31.13 0.17
CA ARG A 32 1.58 -31.39 -1.27
C ARG A 32 0.88 -30.28 -2.05
N SER A 33 0.24 -29.33 -1.36
CA SER A 33 -0.39 -28.14 -1.98
C SER A 33 -0.09 -26.87 -1.20
N LEU A 34 -0.15 -25.71 -1.89
CA LEU A 34 0.04 -24.40 -1.24
C LEU A 34 -1.03 -24.11 -0.17
N GLU A 35 -2.23 -24.66 -0.31
CA GLU A 35 -3.28 -24.57 0.71
C GLU A 35 -2.85 -25.28 2.02
N LYS A 36 -2.22 -26.46 1.90
CA LYS A 36 -1.70 -27.18 3.08
C LYS A 36 -0.52 -26.45 3.70
N VAL A 37 0.34 -25.84 2.88
CA VAL A 37 1.41 -24.94 3.34
C VAL A 37 0.83 -23.75 4.11
N ASP A 38 -0.23 -23.11 3.60
CA ASP A 38 -0.89 -21.99 4.29
C ASP A 38 -1.46 -22.43 5.64
N ASN A 39 -2.23 -23.52 5.65
CA ASN A 39 -2.80 -24.10 6.87
C ASN A 39 -1.72 -24.41 7.92
N LEU A 40 -0.59 -24.96 7.48
CA LEU A 40 0.55 -25.25 8.36
C LEU A 40 1.21 -23.96 8.87
N SER A 41 1.40 -22.96 8.01
CA SER A 41 1.96 -21.66 8.40
C SER A 41 1.09 -20.96 9.46
N ASN A 42 -0.24 -20.97 9.28
CA ASN A 42 -1.20 -20.40 10.22
C ASN A 42 -1.12 -21.10 11.58
N LYS A 43 -1.00 -22.44 11.61
CA LYS A 43 -0.81 -23.20 12.86
C LYS A 43 0.48 -22.83 13.57
N LEU A 44 1.58 -22.74 12.83
CA LEU A 44 2.89 -22.50 13.41
C LEU A 44 3.02 -21.12 14.06
N ILE A 45 2.41 -20.08 13.49
CA ILE A 45 2.41 -18.73 14.08
C ILE A 45 1.89 -18.75 15.52
N LEU A 46 0.88 -19.59 15.80
CA LEU A 46 0.30 -19.74 17.13
C LEU A 46 1.24 -20.48 18.10
N GLU A 47 2.19 -21.25 17.60
CA GLU A 47 3.16 -22.00 18.40
C GLU A 47 4.32 -21.14 18.92
N PHE A 48 4.65 -20.05 18.22
CA PHE A 48 5.81 -19.20 18.53
C PHE A 48 5.72 -18.51 19.90
N THR A 49 4.53 -18.35 20.45
CA THR A 49 4.34 -17.71 21.76
C THR A 49 4.11 -18.71 22.89
N LYS A 50 4.12 -20.02 22.64
CA LYS A 50 3.85 -21.01 23.71
C LYS A 50 4.94 -21.10 24.75
N THR A 51 6.20 -20.87 24.35
CA THR A 51 7.35 -20.88 25.27
C THR A 51 8.20 -19.65 25.06
N SER A 52 8.96 -19.24 26.08
CA SER A 52 9.88 -18.11 25.94
C SER A 52 10.95 -18.36 24.88
N ALA A 53 11.44 -19.60 24.75
CA ALA A 53 12.44 -19.96 23.74
C ALA A 53 11.88 -19.84 22.31
N ARG A 54 10.64 -20.29 22.08
CA ARG A 54 9.98 -20.09 20.79
C ARG A 54 9.73 -18.63 20.48
N PHE A 55 9.43 -17.82 21.50
CA PHE A 55 9.29 -16.38 21.33
C PHE A 55 10.62 -15.73 20.95
N ASP A 56 11.73 -16.17 21.55
CA ASP A 56 13.08 -15.72 21.18
C ASP A 56 13.40 -16.08 19.72
N SER A 57 13.07 -17.30 19.28
CA SER A 57 13.22 -17.70 17.87
C SER A 57 12.40 -16.82 16.91
N ALA A 58 11.19 -16.39 17.32
CA ALA A 58 10.42 -15.45 16.50
C ALA A 58 11.14 -14.11 16.34
N LEU A 59 11.77 -13.60 17.40
CA LEU A 59 12.55 -12.36 17.35
C LEU A 59 13.80 -12.50 16.48
N GLU A 60 14.45 -13.65 16.50
CA GLU A 60 15.60 -13.97 15.64
C GLU A 60 15.20 -14.01 14.16
N ILE A 61 14.11 -14.71 13.82
CA ILE A 61 13.61 -14.80 12.44
C ILE A 61 13.21 -13.42 11.91
N LEU A 62 12.63 -12.57 12.77
CA LEU A 62 12.27 -11.20 12.44
C LEU A 62 13.46 -10.24 12.37
N GLY A 63 14.68 -10.71 12.64
CA GLY A 63 15.89 -9.88 12.62
C GLY A 63 15.88 -8.76 13.65
N VAL A 64 15.22 -8.96 14.80
CA VAL A 64 15.14 -7.94 15.85
C VAL A 64 16.53 -7.70 16.44
N PRO A 65 17.02 -6.45 16.52
CA PRO A 65 18.30 -6.14 17.14
C PRO A 65 18.38 -6.59 18.61
N ASP A 66 19.53 -7.11 19.04
CA ASP A 66 19.70 -7.70 20.39
C ASP A 66 19.37 -6.73 21.52
N GLY A 67 19.72 -5.45 21.36
CA GLY A 67 19.39 -4.40 22.34
C GLY A 67 17.88 -4.20 22.56
N LEU A 68 17.04 -4.59 21.61
CA LEU A 68 15.58 -4.47 21.70
C LEU A 68 14.90 -5.76 22.17
N LYS A 69 15.54 -6.93 22.02
CA LYS A 69 14.95 -8.24 22.34
C LYS A 69 14.49 -8.31 23.81
N LEU A 70 15.32 -7.85 24.75
CA LEU A 70 15.00 -7.86 26.19
C LEU A 70 13.77 -7.00 26.51
N GLN A 71 13.67 -5.81 25.93
CA GLN A 71 12.55 -4.89 26.15
C GLN A 71 11.24 -5.47 25.60
N ILE A 72 11.28 -6.00 24.37
CA ILE A 72 10.11 -6.61 23.72
C ILE A 72 9.63 -7.84 24.51
N LYS A 73 10.54 -8.71 24.95
CA LYS A 73 10.23 -9.89 25.75
C LYS A 73 9.64 -9.53 27.11
N SER A 74 10.16 -8.49 27.76
CA SER A 74 9.61 -7.97 29.02
C SER A 74 8.17 -7.48 28.83
N ARG A 75 7.90 -6.70 27.76
CA ARG A 75 6.55 -6.23 27.42
C ARG A 75 5.59 -7.40 27.17
N TRP A 76 6.02 -8.39 26.38
CA TRP A 76 5.21 -9.58 26.10
C TRP A 76 4.85 -10.37 27.37
N LYS A 77 5.81 -10.59 28.27
CA LYS A 77 5.56 -11.25 29.57
C LYS A 77 4.58 -10.45 30.44
N LYS A 78 4.75 -9.13 30.53
CA LYS A 78 3.85 -8.23 31.27
C LYS A 78 2.42 -8.26 30.73
N SER A 79 2.25 -8.43 29.42
CA SER A 79 0.94 -8.60 28.77
C SER A 79 0.29 -9.97 28.98
N LYS A 80 0.80 -10.80 29.89
CA LYS A 80 0.36 -12.20 30.13
C LYS A 80 0.61 -13.13 28.94
N LYS A 81 1.67 -12.89 28.17
CA LYS A 81 2.14 -13.75 27.06
C LYS A 81 1.05 -14.02 26.00
N PRO A 82 0.43 -12.97 25.41
CA PRO A 82 -0.58 -13.17 24.37
C PRO A 82 0.06 -13.79 23.11
N ASN A 83 -0.77 -14.35 22.23
CA ASN A 83 -0.27 -14.84 20.95
C ASN A 83 0.25 -13.69 20.07
N LEU A 84 1.07 -14.00 19.06
CA LEU A 84 1.73 -12.96 18.26
C LEU A 84 0.71 -12.11 17.48
N CYS A 85 -0.38 -12.73 17.01
CA CYS A 85 -1.46 -12.03 16.32
C CYS A 85 -2.15 -10.97 17.19
N GLN A 86 -2.18 -11.15 18.52
CA GLN A 86 -2.70 -10.19 19.47
C GLN A 86 -1.64 -9.20 19.95
N PHE A 87 -0.41 -9.68 20.20
CA PHE A 87 0.68 -8.87 20.74
C PHE A 87 1.25 -7.88 19.73
N SER A 88 1.45 -8.36 18.49
CA SER A 88 2.06 -7.62 17.40
C SER A 88 1.55 -8.18 16.06
N PRO A 89 0.34 -7.76 15.62
CA PRO A 89 -0.31 -8.30 14.43
C PRO A 89 0.57 -8.20 13.17
N TYR A 90 1.32 -7.11 13.04
CA TYR A 90 2.22 -6.91 11.91
C TYR A 90 3.41 -7.87 11.92
N ALA A 91 4.03 -8.10 13.10
CA ALA A 91 5.10 -9.08 13.22
C ALA A 91 4.59 -10.50 12.94
N ALA A 92 3.37 -10.83 13.38
CA ALA A 92 2.72 -12.10 13.04
C ALA A 92 2.53 -12.26 11.53
N HIS A 93 2.15 -11.19 10.83
CA HIS A 93 2.03 -11.18 9.37
C HIS A 93 3.37 -11.41 8.67
N ILE A 94 4.42 -10.66 9.04
CA ILE A 94 5.75 -10.86 8.46
C ILE A 94 6.22 -12.31 8.69
N LEU A 95 6.07 -12.80 9.92
CA LEU A 95 6.47 -14.16 10.27
C LEU A 95 5.67 -15.20 9.48
N LYS A 96 4.37 -14.96 9.25
CA LYS A 96 3.54 -15.79 8.35
C LYS A 96 4.16 -15.90 6.97
N VAL A 97 4.47 -14.74 6.35
CA VAL A 97 5.03 -14.68 4.99
C VAL A 97 6.35 -15.46 4.92
N VAL A 98 7.25 -15.27 5.90
CA VAL A 98 8.55 -15.96 5.97
C VAL A 98 8.37 -17.47 6.13
N ILE A 99 7.50 -17.92 7.03
CA ILE A 99 7.22 -19.34 7.27
C ILE A 99 6.57 -19.98 6.04
N PHE A 100 5.53 -19.35 5.51
CA PHE A 100 4.82 -19.84 4.32
C PHE A 100 5.78 -20.02 3.15
N PHE A 101 6.62 -19.01 2.89
CA PHE A 101 7.60 -19.08 1.81
C PHE A 101 8.63 -20.19 2.04
N SER A 102 9.18 -20.30 3.26
CA SER A 102 10.14 -21.35 3.61
C SER A 102 9.57 -22.76 3.41
N LEU A 103 8.32 -22.96 3.82
CA LEU A 103 7.59 -24.22 3.65
C LEU A 103 7.30 -24.50 2.17
N ALA A 104 6.85 -23.50 1.41
CA ALA A 104 6.56 -23.64 -0.02
C ALA A 104 7.82 -23.96 -0.84
N VAL A 105 8.96 -23.34 -0.51
CA VAL A 105 10.26 -23.67 -1.10
C VAL A 105 10.67 -25.10 -0.72
N SER A 106 10.57 -25.46 0.56
CA SER A 106 10.94 -26.80 1.04
C SER A 106 10.09 -27.91 0.44
N ALA A 107 8.82 -27.64 0.12
CA ALA A 107 7.90 -28.57 -0.53
C ALA A 107 8.00 -28.56 -2.07
N GLY A 108 8.91 -27.77 -2.65
CA GLY A 108 9.12 -27.71 -4.10
C GLY A 108 8.07 -26.90 -4.87
N HIS A 109 7.17 -26.17 -4.19
CA HIS A 109 6.19 -25.30 -4.86
C HIS A 109 6.85 -24.04 -5.43
N ILE A 110 7.97 -23.61 -4.85
CA ILE A 110 8.74 -22.44 -5.27
C ILE A 110 10.20 -22.87 -5.44
N SER A 111 10.84 -22.50 -6.55
CA SER A 111 12.26 -22.80 -6.78
C SER A 111 13.14 -22.09 -5.74
N ALA A 112 14.08 -22.85 -5.17
CA ALA A 112 15.05 -22.37 -4.19
C ALA A 112 16.20 -21.56 -4.83
N ASP A 113 16.40 -21.68 -6.14
CA ASP A 113 17.61 -21.20 -6.84
C ASP A 113 17.60 -19.70 -7.14
N ARG A 114 16.49 -19.02 -6.87
CA ARG A 114 16.34 -17.60 -7.12
C ARG A 114 16.37 -16.83 -5.80
N ALA A 115 17.54 -16.31 -5.46
CA ALA A 115 17.71 -15.33 -4.38
C ALA A 115 16.76 -14.11 -4.52
N THR A 116 16.33 -13.79 -5.75
CA THR A 116 15.33 -12.75 -6.02
C THR A 116 13.97 -13.07 -5.41
N ASN A 117 13.55 -14.35 -5.36
CA ASN A 117 12.23 -14.73 -4.85
C ASN A 117 12.03 -14.34 -3.37
N GLN A 118 13.10 -14.28 -2.58
CA GLN A 118 13.03 -13.79 -1.19
C GLN A 118 12.75 -12.28 -1.12
N VAL A 119 13.35 -11.50 -2.03
CA VAL A 119 13.07 -10.07 -2.13
C VAL A 119 11.67 -9.84 -2.69
N ASP A 120 11.24 -10.66 -3.65
CA ASP A 120 9.92 -10.58 -4.26
C ASP A 120 8.84 -10.88 -3.22
N ILE A 121 8.96 -11.98 -2.45
CA ILE A 121 7.96 -12.30 -1.43
C ILE A 121 7.87 -11.24 -0.31
N ALA A 122 8.95 -10.50 -0.05
CA ALA A 122 8.94 -9.42 0.93
C ALA A 122 8.00 -8.26 0.55
N TYR A 123 7.53 -8.17 -0.71
CA TYR A 123 6.45 -7.24 -1.06
C TYR A 123 5.15 -7.52 -0.28
N PHE A 124 4.90 -8.77 0.10
CA PHE A 124 3.77 -9.10 0.97
C PHE A 124 3.90 -8.54 2.38
N PHE A 125 5.07 -8.05 2.81
CA PHE A 125 5.20 -7.32 4.07
C PHE A 125 4.43 -6.00 4.07
N TYR A 126 4.10 -5.45 2.90
CA TYR A 126 3.26 -4.25 2.79
C TYR A 126 1.78 -4.57 2.71
N ALA A 127 1.41 -5.84 2.48
CA ALA A 127 0.01 -6.26 2.32
C ALA A 127 -0.89 -5.75 3.43
N PRO A 128 -0.51 -5.74 4.72
CA PRO A 128 -1.42 -5.29 5.78
C PRO A 128 -1.94 -3.85 5.62
N PHE A 129 -1.22 -3.00 4.88
CA PHE A 129 -1.48 -1.58 4.74
C PHE A 129 -2.21 -1.20 3.43
N CYS A 130 -2.57 -2.17 2.60
CA CYS A 130 -3.30 -1.94 1.36
C CYS A 130 -4.60 -2.73 1.30
N HIS A 131 -5.63 -2.21 0.63
CA HIS A 131 -6.83 -2.98 0.27
C HIS A 131 -6.66 -3.73 -1.05
N ILE A 132 -5.76 -3.25 -1.90
CA ILE A 132 -5.54 -3.76 -3.25
C ILE A 132 -4.06 -4.05 -3.41
N PHE A 133 -3.74 -5.26 -3.85
CA PHE A 133 -2.37 -5.67 -4.16
C PHE A 133 -2.27 -5.93 -5.67
N VAL A 134 -1.58 -5.04 -6.39
CA VAL A 134 -1.39 -5.16 -7.84
C VAL A 134 -0.01 -5.75 -8.12
N SER A 135 0.06 -6.78 -8.96
CA SER A 135 1.33 -7.33 -9.40
C SER A 135 1.24 -7.96 -10.79
N SER A 136 2.35 -7.93 -11.52
CA SER A 136 2.58 -8.69 -12.75
C SER A 136 3.57 -9.85 -12.55
N ASP A 137 3.87 -10.18 -11.30
CA ASP A 137 4.72 -11.31 -10.93
C ASP A 137 3.88 -12.58 -10.67
N LYS A 138 4.24 -13.68 -11.34
CA LYS A 138 3.59 -14.99 -11.18
C LYS A 138 3.75 -15.56 -9.77
N LEU A 139 4.85 -15.29 -9.07
CA LEU A 139 5.03 -15.65 -7.67
C LEU A 139 3.98 -14.95 -6.81
N HIS A 140 3.79 -13.64 -6.99
CA HIS A 140 2.76 -12.89 -6.28
C HIS A 140 1.36 -13.43 -6.60
N GLN A 141 1.05 -13.69 -7.87
CA GLN A 141 -0.24 -14.25 -8.27
C GLN A 141 -0.53 -15.60 -7.59
N ARG A 142 0.49 -16.45 -7.45
CA ARG A 142 0.36 -17.77 -6.80
C ARG A 142 0.25 -17.67 -5.28
N CYS A 143 0.95 -16.73 -4.64
CA CYS A 143 1.00 -16.61 -3.18
C CYS A 143 -0.11 -15.72 -2.61
N ALA A 144 -0.62 -14.76 -3.38
CA ALA A 144 -1.60 -13.79 -2.92
C ALA A 144 -2.87 -14.40 -2.29
N PRO A 145 -3.47 -15.49 -2.83
CA PRO A 145 -4.65 -16.11 -2.21
C PRO A 145 -4.43 -16.59 -0.77
N PHE A 146 -3.17 -16.84 -0.36
CA PHE A 146 -2.80 -17.36 0.96
C PHE A 146 -2.27 -16.27 1.90
N LEU A 147 -1.65 -15.23 1.35
CA LEU A 147 -0.98 -14.18 2.10
C LEU A 147 -1.82 -12.91 2.26
N LEU A 148 -2.83 -12.70 1.41
CA LEU A 148 -3.78 -11.61 1.55
C LEU A 148 -4.92 -11.97 2.51
N ARG A 149 -5.48 -10.95 3.15
CA ARG A 149 -6.71 -11.08 3.93
C ARG A 149 -7.92 -11.18 3.00
N LYS A 150 -9.05 -11.65 3.55
CA LYS A 150 -10.29 -11.83 2.81
C LYS A 150 -10.91 -10.53 2.28
N ASP A 151 -10.64 -9.40 2.94
CA ASP A 151 -11.08 -8.06 2.56
C ASP A 151 -10.16 -7.41 1.51
N GLN A 152 -9.09 -8.08 1.10
CA GLN A 152 -8.12 -7.55 0.15
C GLN A 152 -8.28 -8.19 -1.22
N THR A 153 -7.98 -7.43 -2.27
CA THR A 153 -8.09 -7.91 -3.65
C THR A 153 -6.71 -7.96 -4.30
N PHE A 154 -6.36 -9.12 -4.87
CA PHE A 154 -5.22 -9.24 -5.78
C PHE A 154 -5.66 -8.86 -7.19
N ILE A 155 -4.85 -8.05 -7.88
CA ILE A 155 -5.12 -7.65 -9.27
C ILE A 155 -3.91 -7.94 -10.13
N TRP A 156 -4.14 -8.67 -11.21
CA TRP A 156 -3.12 -8.91 -12.21
C TRP A 156 -2.83 -7.63 -12.98
N GLY A 157 -1.56 -7.22 -13.00
CA GLY A 157 -1.16 -5.91 -13.53
C GLY A 157 -1.50 -5.74 -15.02
N GLN A 158 -1.48 -6.82 -15.81
CA GLN A 158 -1.86 -6.80 -17.22
C GLN A 158 -3.35 -6.51 -17.39
N THR A 159 -4.22 -7.07 -16.53
CA THR A 159 -5.66 -6.81 -16.54
C THR A 159 -5.93 -5.34 -16.20
N LEU A 160 -5.28 -4.83 -15.14
CA LEU A 160 -5.41 -3.41 -14.78
C LEU A 160 -4.92 -2.48 -15.90
N LYS A 161 -3.77 -2.79 -16.51
CA LYS A 161 -3.21 -2.00 -17.60
C LYS A 161 -4.11 -2.00 -18.83
N SER A 162 -4.71 -3.14 -19.16
CA SER A 162 -5.66 -3.23 -20.28
C SER A 162 -6.88 -2.34 -20.05
N ASP A 163 -7.46 -2.37 -18.85
CA ASP A 163 -8.64 -1.56 -18.53
C ASP A 163 -8.33 -0.06 -18.48
N LEU A 164 -7.15 0.31 -17.94
CA LEU A 164 -6.66 1.70 -17.99
C LEU A 164 -6.53 2.20 -19.44
N ASN A 165 -6.03 1.35 -20.36
CA ASN A 165 -5.92 1.72 -21.78
C ASN A 165 -7.30 1.90 -22.43
N THR A 166 -8.29 1.08 -22.06
CA THR A 166 -9.68 1.24 -22.53
C THR A 166 -10.25 2.59 -22.08
N LEU A 167 -10.06 2.96 -20.81
CA LEU A 167 -10.50 4.25 -20.28
C LEU A 167 -9.76 5.42 -20.95
N ASP A 168 -8.44 5.33 -21.11
CA ASP A 168 -7.64 6.33 -21.81
C ASP A 168 -8.14 6.55 -23.25
N SER A 169 -8.44 5.46 -23.97
CA SER A 169 -8.97 5.51 -25.34
C SER A 169 -10.37 6.16 -25.38
N TYR A 170 -11.23 5.84 -24.41
CA TYR A 170 -12.54 6.46 -24.27
C TYR A 170 -12.44 7.97 -24.03
N TYR A 171 -11.60 8.43 -23.11
CA TYR A 171 -11.46 9.87 -22.85
C TYR A 171 -10.79 10.61 -24.02
N LYS A 172 -9.92 9.93 -24.79
CA LYS A 172 -9.30 10.49 -25.99
C LYS A 172 -10.29 10.70 -27.13
N SER A 173 -11.35 9.89 -27.23
CA SER A 173 -12.37 10.03 -28.27
C SER A 173 -13.40 11.13 -27.99
N LEU A 174 -13.37 11.77 -26.81
CA LEU A 174 -14.20 12.94 -26.53
C LEU A 174 -13.84 14.11 -27.46
N SER A 175 -14.74 15.10 -27.59
CA SER A 175 -14.47 16.29 -28.38
C SER A 175 -13.40 17.16 -27.72
N ASP A 176 -12.68 17.94 -28.53
CA ASP A 176 -11.64 18.84 -28.00
C ASP A 176 -12.24 19.97 -27.15
N GLU A 177 -13.47 20.38 -27.43
CA GLU A 177 -14.23 21.30 -26.56
C GLU A 177 -14.32 20.78 -25.12
N ILE A 178 -14.70 19.50 -24.95
CA ILE A 178 -14.79 18.87 -23.63
C ILE A 178 -13.39 18.72 -23.01
N LYS A 179 -12.38 18.30 -23.78
CA LYS A 179 -11.01 18.14 -23.26
C LYS A 179 -10.42 19.47 -22.78
N ASN A 180 -10.73 20.56 -23.47
CA ASN A 180 -10.27 21.91 -23.12
C ASN A 180 -10.89 22.43 -21.82
N THR A 181 -12.04 21.88 -21.37
CA THR A 181 -12.60 22.22 -20.05
C THR A 181 -11.74 21.76 -18.87
N GLY A 182 -10.80 20.85 -19.09
CA GLY A 182 -9.88 20.30 -18.10
C GLY A 182 -10.33 18.94 -17.54
N ILE A 183 -9.36 18.06 -17.27
CA ILE A 183 -9.60 16.65 -16.86
C ILE A 183 -10.45 16.51 -15.61
N TYR A 184 -10.33 17.43 -14.64
CA TYR A 184 -11.12 17.40 -13.40
C TYR A 184 -12.60 17.70 -13.62
N SER A 185 -12.97 18.29 -14.76
CA SER A 185 -14.37 18.57 -15.13
C SER A 185 -15.05 17.31 -15.65
N PHE A 186 -14.51 16.70 -16.72
CA PHE A 186 -15.17 15.60 -17.42
C PHE A 186 -14.80 14.19 -16.90
N ALA A 187 -13.65 14.02 -16.23
CA ALA A 187 -13.19 12.73 -15.71
C ALA A 187 -13.25 12.65 -14.17
N ARG A 188 -14.23 13.35 -13.56
CA ARG A 188 -14.45 13.34 -12.11
C ARG A 188 -14.94 11.98 -11.58
N SER A 189 -15.69 11.26 -12.41
CA SER A 189 -16.22 9.93 -12.14
C SER A 189 -15.88 8.99 -13.29
N LEU A 190 -15.91 7.68 -13.01
CA LEU A 190 -15.78 6.67 -14.05
C LEU A 190 -16.97 6.74 -15.02
N PRO A 191 -16.76 6.52 -16.32
CA PRO A 191 -17.85 6.54 -17.30
C PRO A 191 -18.94 5.53 -16.92
N LYS A 192 -20.23 5.88 -17.12
CA LYS A 192 -21.35 4.97 -16.80
C LYS A 192 -21.29 3.66 -17.62
N SER A 193 -20.73 3.73 -18.82
CA SER A 193 -20.48 2.59 -19.70
C SER A 193 -19.26 1.75 -19.32
N SER A 194 -18.43 2.19 -18.38
CA SER A 194 -17.28 1.39 -17.92
C SER A 194 -17.78 0.12 -17.22
N ASN A 195 -17.18 -1.02 -17.55
CA ASN A 195 -17.54 -2.33 -16.99
C ASN A 195 -16.29 -3.20 -16.72
N GLY A 196 -15.12 -2.58 -16.56
CA GLY A 196 -13.86 -3.26 -16.29
C GLY A 196 -13.48 -3.37 -14.82
N ILE A 197 -12.28 -3.91 -14.57
CA ILE A 197 -11.72 -4.16 -13.23
C ILE A 197 -11.63 -2.88 -12.39
N ILE A 198 -11.42 -1.72 -13.00
CA ILE A 198 -11.35 -0.44 -12.27
C ILE A 198 -12.71 -0.10 -11.66
N ARG A 199 -13.81 -0.35 -12.38
CA ARG A 199 -15.14 -0.15 -11.78
C ARG A 199 -15.39 -1.15 -10.67
N GLU A 200 -14.99 -2.41 -10.82
CA GLU A 200 -15.11 -3.42 -9.76
C GLU A 200 -14.33 -3.01 -8.50
N ILE A 201 -13.08 -2.56 -8.66
CA ILE A 201 -12.26 -2.01 -7.57
C ILE A 201 -13.01 -0.92 -6.81
N PHE A 202 -13.54 0.05 -7.55
CA PHE A 202 -14.25 1.18 -6.94
C PHE A 202 -15.53 0.71 -6.26
N SER A 203 -16.30 -0.18 -6.87
CA SER A 203 -17.51 -0.75 -6.26
C SER A 203 -17.20 -1.47 -4.94
N THR A 204 -16.10 -2.22 -4.87
CA THR A 204 -15.74 -3.00 -3.67
C THR A 204 -15.11 -2.13 -2.59
N HIS A 205 -14.14 -1.28 -2.94
CA HIS A 205 -13.28 -0.60 -1.96
C HIS A 205 -13.60 0.88 -1.76
N SER A 206 -14.30 1.53 -2.70
CA SER A 206 -14.61 2.96 -2.64
C SER A 206 -15.91 3.31 -3.39
N PRO A 207 -17.05 2.68 -3.05
CA PRO A 207 -18.29 2.81 -3.82
C PRO A 207 -18.81 4.25 -3.86
N ASN A 208 -18.50 5.05 -2.84
CA ASN A 208 -18.87 6.47 -2.77
C ASN A 208 -18.27 7.30 -3.92
N LEU A 209 -17.14 6.87 -4.50
CA LEU A 209 -16.51 7.55 -5.63
C LEU A 209 -17.20 7.26 -6.97
N LEU A 210 -18.11 6.27 -7.02
CA LEU A 210 -18.96 6.00 -8.19
C LEU A 210 -20.25 6.84 -8.19
N ILE A 211 -20.60 7.42 -7.04
CA ILE A 211 -21.80 8.24 -6.90
C ILE A 211 -21.47 9.64 -7.43
N GLU A 212 -22.14 10.05 -8.51
CA GLU A 212 -22.08 11.43 -8.98
C GLU A 212 -22.66 12.34 -7.88
N SER A 213 -21.78 13.07 -7.20
CA SER A 213 -22.23 14.10 -6.25
C SER A 213 -22.88 15.23 -7.06
N PRO A 214 -24.07 15.72 -6.66
CA PRO A 214 -24.65 16.87 -7.31
C PRO A 214 -23.67 18.05 -7.22
N PRO A 215 -23.65 18.95 -8.23
CA PRO A 215 -22.85 20.16 -8.15
C PRO A 215 -23.23 20.91 -6.86
N ILE A 216 -22.24 21.24 -6.04
CA ILE A 216 -22.46 22.03 -4.83
C ILE A 216 -22.92 23.41 -5.32
N PRO A 217 -24.14 23.88 -4.98
CA PRO A 217 -24.60 25.20 -5.37
C PRO A 217 -23.60 26.23 -4.87
N THR A 218 -22.94 26.91 -5.80
CA THR A 218 -21.91 27.89 -5.44
C THR A 218 -22.59 29.25 -5.40
N ASP A 219 -22.83 29.77 -4.19
CA ASP A 219 -23.27 31.15 -4.02
C ASP A 219 -22.11 32.07 -4.46
N PRO A 220 -22.27 32.88 -5.52
CA PRO A 220 -21.20 33.73 -6.04
C PRO A 220 -20.62 34.67 -4.98
N SER A 221 -21.46 35.13 -4.05
CA SER A 221 -21.05 36.03 -2.97
C SER A 221 -20.13 35.32 -1.97
N LYS A 222 -20.47 34.09 -1.60
CA LYS A 222 -19.64 33.26 -0.70
C LYS A 222 -18.34 32.84 -1.37
N HIS A 223 -18.37 32.54 -2.67
CA HIS A 223 -17.16 32.22 -3.42
C HIS A 223 -16.20 33.42 -3.47
N LYS A 224 -16.71 34.61 -3.78
CA LYS A 224 -15.91 35.84 -3.78
C LYS A 224 -15.32 36.14 -2.40
N ALA A 225 -16.12 35.97 -1.33
CA ALA A 225 -15.64 36.13 0.05
C ALA A 225 -14.50 35.14 0.37
N LEU A 226 -14.65 33.86 0.00
CA LEU A 226 -13.62 32.84 0.20
C LEU A 226 -12.33 33.18 -0.55
N VAL A 227 -12.43 33.59 -1.81
CA VAL A 227 -11.27 33.99 -2.63
C VAL A 227 -10.56 35.18 -1.99
N ASN A 228 -11.31 36.17 -1.49
CA ASN A 228 -10.73 37.31 -0.78
C ASN A 228 -9.99 36.85 0.50
N THR A 229 -10.57 35.97 1.31
CA THR A 229 -9.91 35.44 2.52
C THR A 229 -8.62 34.68 2.20
N VAL A 230 -8.61 33.88 1.12
CA VAL A 230 -7.39 33.18 0.68
C VAL A 230 -6.34 34.18 0.20
N ASN A 231 -6.74 35.19 -0.56
CA ASN A 231 -5.82 36.24 -1.04
C ASN A 231 -5.22 37.05 0.13
N GLU A 232 -5.99 37.34 1.17
CA GLU A 232 -5.48 37.96 2.40
C GLU A 232 -4.38 37.11 3.05
N TRP A 233 -4.51 35.79 3.06
CA TRP A 233 -3.48 34.90 3.63
C TRP A 233 -2.24 34.79 2.76
N VAL A 234 -2.39 34.76 1.45
CA VAL A 234 -1.26 34.69 0.50
C VAL A 234 -0.48 36.01 0.49
N THR A 235 -1.17 37.15 0.61
CA THR A 235 -0.55 38.49 0.59
C THR A 235 -0.09 38.97 1.97
N ALA A 236 -0.39 38.23 3.04
CA ALA A 236 0.03 38.59 4.39
C ALA A 236 1.57 38.61 4.52
N PRO A 237 2.14 39.57 5.26
CA PRO A 237 3.59 39.66 5.43
C PRO A 237 4.14 38.40 6.11
N THR A 238 5.16 37.80 5.50
CA THR A 238 5.81 36.59 6.03
C THR A 238 6.55 36.93 7.33
N VAL A 239 6.21 36.26 8.42
CA VAL A 239 6.94 36.42 9.69
C VAL A 239 8.29 35.73 9.60
N ASN A 240 9.34 36.42 10.03
CA ASN A 240 10.72 35.99 9.87
C ASN A 240 10.98 34.68 10.65
N LYS A 241 11.52 33.65 9.99
CA LYS A 241 11.64 32.26 10.50
C LYS A 241 12.45 32.07 11.79
N LEU A 242 13.17 33.10 12.27
CA LEU A 242 14.13 32.98 13.37
C LEU A 242 13.52 33.14 14.78
N ALA A 243 12.24 33.48 14.91
CA ALA A 243 11.66 33.85 16.21
C ALA A 243 10.44 33.03 16.67
N ILE A 244 9.97 32.03 15.90
CA ILE A 244 8.70 31.35 16.21
C ILE A 244 8.93 29.85 16.42
N ASN A 245 8.47 29.35 17.57
CA ASN A 245 8.27 27.92 17.80
C ASN A 245 7.05 27.47 16.95
N PRO A 246 7.26 26.69 15.87
CA PRO A 246 6.34 26.65 14.73
C PRO A 246 4.98 25.97 14.96
N ILE A 247 4.72 25.43 16.14
CA ILE A 247 3.53 24.59 16.39
C ILE A 247 2.48 25.29 17.28
N ASN A 248 2.87 26.22 18.15
CA ASN A 248 1.93 26.81 19.12
C ASN A 248 1.47 28.24 18.80
N GLU A 249 2.17 28.97 17.91
CA GLU A 249 1.91 30.39 17.67
C GLU A 249 1.45 30.72 16.23
N SER A 250 1.51 29.75 15.31
CA SER A 250 1.06 29.93 13.93
C SER A 250 -0.47 29.86 13.85
N LYS A 251 -1.13 30.98 13.54
CA LYS A 251 -2.58 31.03 13.31
C LYS A 251 -3.02 30.45 11.96
N ALA A 252 -2.11 30.39 10.98
CA ALA A 252 -2.36 29.83 9.66
C ALA A 252 -1.06 29.34 9.01
N PHE A 253 -1.15 28.31 8.16
CA PHE A 253 -0.06 27.80 7.34
C PHE A 253 -0.53 27.75 5.89
N VAL A 254 0.18 28.43 4.99
CA VAL A 254 -0.12 28.45 3.55
C VAL A 254 0.86 27.54 2.83
N ILE A 255 0.34 26.56 2.09
CA ILE A 255 1.13 25.70 1.20
C ILE A 255 0.78 26.09 -0.24
N GLU A 256 1.71 26.74 -0.92
CA GLU A 256 1.59 26.99 -2.35
C GLU A 256 1.94 25.71 -3.11
N ARG A 257 1.01 25.24 -3.94
CA ARG A 257 1.24 24.13 -4.87
C ARG A 257 1.00 24.63 -6.28
N HIS A 258 2.07 24.71 -7.06
CA HIS A 258 1.97 24.97 -8.48
C HIS A 258 1.48 23.70 -9.20
N VAL A 259 0.39 23.84 -9.96
CA VAL A 259 -0.15 22.78 -10.81
C VAL A 259 0.19 23.14 -12.26
N SER A 260 0.82 22.21 -12.97
CA SER A 260 1.08 22.37 -14.40
C SER A 260 -0.24 22.47 -15.18
N PRO A 261 -0.41 23.41 -16.13
CA PRO A 261 -1.63 23.51 -16.93
C PRO A 261 -1.91 22.24 -17.75
N LYS A 262 -0.87 21.50 -18.12
CA LYS A 262 -0.93 20.26 -18.89
C LYS A 262 -0.05 19.18 -18.25
N ARG A 263 -0.54 17.94 -18.23
CA ARG A 263 0.23 16.75 -17.81
C ARG A 263 0.03 15.61 -18.80
N GLY A 264 1.09 15.21 -19.48
CA GLY A 264 1.02 14.25 -20.59
C GLY A 264 0.10 14.77 -21.69
N SER A 265 -0.89 13.96 -22.09
CA SER A 265 -1.88 14.33 -23.10
C SER A 265 -3.04 15.18 -22.58
N TRP A 266 -3.11 15.46 -21.27
CA TRP A 266 -4.31 16.02 -20.63
C TRP A 266 -4.11 17.45 -20.13
N ILE A 267 -5.10 18.30 -20.40
CA ILE A 267 -5.21 19.66 -19.83
C ILE A 267 -5.77 19.53 -18.42
N GLN A 268 -5.08 20.08 -17.42
CA GLN A 268 -5.48 20.00 -16.02
C GLN A 268 -6.35 21.19 -15.60
N ILE A 269 -6.00 22.39 -16.08
CA ILE A 269 -6.70 23.65 -15.77
C ILE A 269 -6.94 24.35 -17.11
N GLN A 270 -8.13 24.91 -17.29
CA GLN A 270 -8.41 25.75 -18.45
C GLN A 270 -7.36 26.85 -18.52
N THR A 271 -6.57 26.87 -19.59
CA THR A 271 -5.73 28.02 -19.88
C THR A 271 -6.68 29.12 -20.33
N LYS A 272 -6.81 30.19 -19.53
CA LYS A 272 -7.41 31.41 -20.06
C LYS A 272 -6.58 31.81 -21.28
N ASN A 273 -7.19 31.86 -22.45
CA ASN A 273 -6.59 32.51 -23.59
C ASN A 273 -6.37 33.98 -23.18
N ASN A 274 -5.13 34.43 -23.16
CA ASN A 274 -4.77 35.85 -23.06
C ASN A 274 -5.07 36.52 -24.41
N ASP A 275 -6.34 36.55 -24.81
CA ASP A 275 -6.84 37.30 -25.97
C ASP A 275 -7.64 38.54 -25.53
N ASP A 276 -7.28 39.11 -24.39
CA ASP A 276 -7.56 40.53 -24.11
C ASP A 276 -6.36 41.36 -24.59
N SER A 277 -6.09 41.30 -25.89
CA SER A 277 -5.32 42.35 -26.55
C SER A 277 -6.20 43.58 -26.66
N VAL A 278 -5.97 44.51 -25.76
CA VAL A 278 -6.09 45.97 -25.91
C VAL A 278 -6.62 46.41 -27.27
N THR A 279 -7.85 46.91 -27.28
CA THR A 279 -8.27 48.01 -28.15
C THR A 279 -8.58 49.20 -27.28
#